data_AF-A0A923XI61-F1
#
_entry.id   AF-A0A923XI61-F1
#
_cell.length_a   1.000
_cell.length_b   1.000
_cell.length_c   1.000
_cell.angle_alpha   90.00
_cell.angle_beta   90.00
_cell.angle_gamma   90.00
#
_symmetry.space_group_name_H-M   'P 1'
#
loop_
_entity.id
_entity.type
_entity.pdbx_description
1 polymer ?
#
loop_
_entity_poly.entity_id
_entity_poly.type
_entity_poly.pdbx_seq_one_letter_code
_entity_poly.pdbx_strand_id
1 'polypeptide(L)' 'MGASIQDTGAFDAASLNSERCPDCTGTGELRIDSENINENFEVEKQIVITPCPQCNGTGFIQAG' A
#
# COMPACT_ATOMS: atom_id res chain seq x y z
N MET A 1 39.73 -8.37 26.70
CA MET A 1 38.69 -9.37 26.32
C MET A 1 37.57 -8.63 25.61
N GLY A 2 37.39 -8.86 24.31
CA GLY A 2 36.33 -8.24 23.52
C GLY A 2 34.99 -8.93 23.77
N ALA A 3 34.03 -8.20 24.30
CA ALA A 3 32.66 -8.66 24.40
C ALA A 3 31.99 -8.46 23.04
N SER A 4 31.68 -9.57 22.38
CA SER A 4 30.98 -9.66 21.12
C SER A 4 29.68 -8.86 21.17
N ILE A 5 29.62 -7.77 20.40
CA ILE A 5 28.37 -7.09 20.07
C ILE A 5 27.60 -8.10 19.22
N GLN A 6 26.76 -8.89 19.89
CA GLN A 6 25.77 -9.71 19.22
C GLN A 6 24.83 -8.71 18.56
N ASP A 7 24.79 -8.73 17.23
CA ASP A 7 23.81 -8.08 16.40
C ASP A 7 22.43 -8.64 16.78
N THR A 8 21.89 -8.17 17.92
CA THR A 8 20.48 -8.34 18.23
C THR A 8 19.79 -7.38 17.28
N GLY A 9 19.51 -7.87 16.08
CA GLY A 9 18.73 -7.16 15.08
C GLY A 9 17.62 -6.42 15.81
N ALA A 10 17.68 -5.09 15.75
CA ALA A 10 16.68 -4.23 16.33
C ALA A 10 15.41 -4.46 15.52
N PHE A 11 14.66 -5.49 15.88
CA PHE A 11 13.29 -5.66 15.42
C PHE A 11 12.49 -4.63 16.20
N ASP A 12 12.46 -3.40 15.65
CA ASP A 12 11.55 -2.35 16.08
C ASP A 12 10.18 -2.99 16.27
N ALA A 13 9.63 -2.90 17.48
CA ALA A 13 8.30 -3.43 17.81
C ALA A 13 7.18 -2.84 16.91
N ALA A 14 7.48 -1.76 16.19
CA ALA A 14 6.64 -1.20 15.12
C ALA A 14 6.49 -2.13 13.90
N SER A 15 7.38 -3.11 13.73
CA SER A 15 7.40 -4.05 12.59
C SER A 15 6.48 -5.25 12.77
N LEU A 16 5.86 -5.43 13.95
CA LEU A 16 5.14 -6.65 14.33
C LEU A 16 3.60 -6.55 14.27
N ASN A 17 3.04 -5.36 14.04
CA ASN A 17 1.57 -5.17 14.09
C ASN A 17 1.04 -4.38 12.88
N SER A 18 1.61 -4.62 11.70
CA SER A 18 1.13 -4.04 10.44
C SER A 18 0.66 -5.16 9.53
N GLU A 19 -0.66 -5.35 9.43
CA GLU A 19 -1.26 -6.30 8.49
C GLU A 19 -1.33 -5.66 7.10
N ARG A 20 -1.09 -6.46 6.06
CA ARG A 20 -1.29 -5.99 4.68
C ARG A 20 -2.76 -5.65 4.50
N CYS A 21 -3.02 -4.45 3.98
CA CYS A 21 -4.38 -4.04 3.69
C CYS A 21 -5.01 -5.05 2.71
N PRO A 22 -6.12 -5.73 3.08
CA PRO A 22 -6.72 -6.77 2.25
C PRO A 22 -7.32 -6.20 0.97
N ASP A 23 -7.75 -4.94 1.00
CA ASP A 23 -8.46 -4.26 -0.09
C ASP A 23 -7.53 -3.90 -1.26
N CYS A 24 -6.33 -3.40 -0.96
CA CYS A 24 -5.28 -3.13 -1.95
C CYS A 24 -4.17 -4.19 -1.97
N THR A 25 -4.35 -5.31 -1.27
CA THR A 25 -3.36 -6.41 -1.17
C THR A 25 -1.95 -6.00 -0.71
N GLY A 26 -1.84 -4.85 -0.05
CA GLY A 26 -0.55 -4.30 0.38
C GLY A 26 0.09 -3.28 -0.56
N THR A 27 -0.54 -2.90 -1.68
CA THR A 27 0.03 -1.92 -2.62
C THR A 27 -0.13 -0.48 -2.14
N GLY A 28 -1.14 -0.20 -1.32
CA GLY A 28 -1.52 1.15 -0.93
C GLY A 28 -2.39 1.87 -1.97
N GLU A 29 -2.52 1.33 -3.18
CA GLU A 29 -3.17 2.01 -4.30
C GLU A 29 -4.18 1.10 -4.99
N LEU A 30 -5.34 1.66 -5.32
CA LEU A 30 -6.37 1.02 -6.12
C LEU A 30 -6.27 1.54 -7.55
N ARG A 31 -6.20 0.60 -8.51
CA ARG A 31 -6.14 0.90 -9.95
C ARG A 31 -7.52 0.63 -10.54
N ILE A 32 -8.18 1.69 -10.98
CA ILE A 32 -9.53 1.63 -11.53
C ILE A 32 -9.41 1.93 -13.02
N ASP A 33 -9.71 0.94 -13.86
CA ASP A 33 -9.82 1.14 -15.30
C ASP A 33 -11.14 1.87 -15.57
N SER A 34 -11.04 3.07 -16.14
CA SER A 34 -12.18 3.94 -16.41
C SER A 34 -12.22 4.29 -17.89
N GLU A 35 -13.41 4.23 -18.47
CA GLU A 35 -13.66 4.56 -19.87
C GLU A 35 -14.38 5.91 -19.90
N ASN A 36 -13.74 6.93 -20.45
CA ASN A 36 -14.36 8.25 -20.67
C ASN A 36 -14.73 8.41 -22.14
N ILE A 37 -15.89 8.97 -22.40
CA ILE A 37 -16.34 9.32 -23.75
C ILE A 37 -16.08 10.81 -23.94
N ASN A 38 -15.28 11.16 -24.95
CA ASN A 38 -14.94 12.55 -25.22
C ASN A 38 -15.99 13.26 -26.10
N GLU A 39 -15.76 14.54 -26.39
CA GLU A 39 -16.67 15.37 -27.20
C GLU A 39 -16.83 14.86 -28.65
N ASN A 40 -15.90 14.03 -29.11
CA ASN A 40 -15.92 13.39 -30.42
C ASN A 40 -16.60 12.00 -30.38
N PHE A 41 -17.18 11.60 -29.25
CA PHE A 41 -17.77 10.28 -29.01
C PHE A 41 -16.78 9.12 -29.09
N GLU A 42 -15.49 9.39 -28.85
CA GLU A 42 -14.44 8.37 -28.81
C GLU A 42 -14.27 7.85 -27.37
N VAL A 43 -14.00 6.54 -27.24
CA VAL A 43 -13.76 5.91 -25.94
C VAL A 43 -12.28 6.01 -25.60
N GLU A 44 -11.98 6.77 -24.56
CA GLU A 44 -10.63 6.92 -24.01
C GLU A 44 -10.49 6.09 -22.74
N LYS A 45 -9.49 5.20 -22.72
CA LYS A 45 -9.17 4.39 -21.54
C LYS A 45 -8.21 5.14 -20.64
N GLN A 46 -8.60 5.30 -19.39
CA GLN A 46 -7.80 5.95 -18.37
C GLN A 46 -7.70 5.05 -17.14
N ILE A 47 -6.48 4.82 -16.69
CA ILE A 47 -6.22 4.17 -15.40
C ILE A 47 -6.20 5.25 -14.34
N VAL A 48 -7.24 5.27 -13.50
CA VAL A 48 -7.30 6.16 -12.34
C VAL A 48 -6.66 5.44 -11.16
N ILE A 49 -5.56 6.00 -10.65
CA ILE A 49 -4.89 5.50 -9.45
C ILE A 49 -5.40 6.33 -8.27
N THR A 50 -5.98 5.65 -7.28
CA THR A 50 -6.46 6.29 -6.05
C THR A 50 -5.84 5.64 -4.83
N PRO A 51 -5.54 6.41 -3.77
CA PRO A 51 -5.06 5.84 -2.52
C PRO A 51 -6.14 4.94 -1.93
N CYS A 52 -5.74 3.75 -1.47
CA CYS A 52 -6.65 2.83 -0.84
C CYS A 52 -7.21 3.44 0.46
N PRO A 53 -8.54 3.62 0.59
CA PRO A 53 -9.14 4.33 1.71
C PRO A 53 -8.99 3.57 3.04
N GLN A 54 -8.83 2.25 2.99
CA GLN A 54 -8.66 1.41 4.20
C GLN A 54 -7.30 1.62 4.87
N CYS A 55 -6.24 1.79 4.09
CA CYS A 55 -4.89 2.02 4.61
C CYS A 55 -4.40 3.46 4.39
N ASN A 56 -5.26 4.37 3.90
CA ASN A 56 -4.89 5.74 3.56
C ASN A 56 -3.64 5.84 2.65
N GLY A 57 -3.50 4.93 1.70
CA GLY A 57 -2.35 4.94 0.79
C GLY A 57 -1.08 4.25 1.28
N THR A 58 -1.04 3.76 2.53
CA THR A 58 0.20 3.18 3.11
C THR A 58 0.44 1.73 2.70
N GLY A 59 -0.61 1.02 2.26
CA GLY A 59 -0.58 -0.42 1.97
C GLY A 59 -0.72 -1.30 3.22
N PHE A 60 -0.62 -0.73 4.42
CA PHE A 60 -0.67 -1.49 5.67
C PHE A 60 -1.71 -0.89 6.60
N ILE A 61 -2.50 -1.75 7.24
CA ILE A 61 -3.40 -1.35 8.31
C ILE A 61 -2.72 -1.70 9.64
N GLN A 62 -2.95 -0.85 10.65
CA GLN A 62 -2.51 -1.17 12.01
C GLN A 62 -3.33 -2.37 12.46
N ALA A 63 -2.64 -3.47 12.72
CA ALA A 63 -3.26 -4.65 13.31
C ALA A 63 -3.52 -4.34 14.79
N GLY A 64 -4.75 -4.63 15.22
CA GLY A 64 -5.32 -4.19 16.49
C GLY A 64 -4.73 -4.90 17.71
#